data_AF-A0A2S5KC41-F1
#
_entry.id   AF-A0A2S5KC41-F1
#
_cell.length_a   1.000
_cell.length_b   1.000
_cell.length_c   1.000
_cell.angle_alpha   90.00
_cell.angle_beta   90.00
_cell.angle_gamma   90.00
#
_symmetry.space_group_name_H-M   'P 1'
#
loop_
_entity.id
_entity.type
_entity.pdbx_description
1 polymer ?
#
loop_
_entity_poly.entity_id
_entity_poly.type
_entity_poly.pdbx_seq_one_letter_code
_entity_poly.pdbx_strand_id
1 'polypeptide(L)' 'MSHSLQGHSEDILKIVGRAVLTLHLHGEALSSDKVSSMIACYAEEEPVSDDDHQRLYALAIQMLS' A
#
# COMPACT_ATOMS: atom_id res chain seq x y z
N MET A 1 24.57 4.24 -4.66
CA MET A 1 23.78 2.99 -4.55
C MET A 1 22.62 3.14 -3.54
N SER A 2 21.96 4.30 -3.47
CA SER A 2 20.95 4.61 -2.42
C SER A 2 19.63 5.16 -2.96
N HIS A 3 19.55 5.51 -4.25
CA HIS A 3 18.33 6.08 -4.85
C HIS A 3 17.21 5.06 -5.03
N SER A 4 17.53 3.78 -5.26
CA SER A 4 16.52 2.73 -5.42
C SER A 4 15.76 2.48 -4.11
N LEU A 5 16.46 2.33 -2.99
CA LEU A 5 15.85 2.11 -1.67
C LEU A 5 14.95 3.28 -1.25
N GLN A 6 15.35 4.52 -1.53
CA GLN A 6 14.58 5.70 -1.20
C GLN A 6 13.30 5.83 -2.06
N GLY A 7 13.37 5.46 -3.35
CA GLY A 7 12.19 5.39 -4.22
C GLY A 7 11.17 4.35 -3.73
N HIS A 8 11.64 3.16 -3.34
CA HIS A 8 10.76 2.11 -2.81
C HIS A 8 10.06 2.53 -1.51
N SER A 9 10.75 3.23 -0.61
CA SER A 9 10.13 3.76 0.62
C SER A 9 9.06 4.81 0.35
N GLU A 10 9.29 5.69 -0.63
CA GLU A 10 8.30 6.69 -1.03
C GLU A 10 7.06 6.03 -1.64
N ASP A 11 7.24 5.02 -2.49
CA ASP A 11 6.13 4.33 -3.15
C ASP A 11 5.30 3.49 -2.16
N ILE A 12 5.93 2.86 -1.17
CA ILE A 12 5.21 2.21 -0.06
C ILE A 12 4.37 3.23 0.72
N LEU A 13 4.93 4.40 1.03
CA LEU A 13 4.19 5.46 1.72
C LEU A 13 3.03 6.00 0.89
N LYS A 14 3.16 6.08 -0.43
CA LYS A 14 2.06 6.44 -1.33
C LYS A 14 0.94 5.41 -1.30
N ILE A 15 1.27 4.11 -1.28
CA ILE A 15 0.28 3.02 -1.18
C ILE A 15 -0.48 3.13 0.15
N VAL A 16 0.23 3.22 1.27
CA VAL A 16 -0.39 3.35 2.61
C VAL A 16 -1.21 4.65 2.70
N GLY A 17 -0.66 5.77 2.22
CA GLY A 17 -1.33 7.06 2.21
C GLY A 17 -2.62 7.06 1.39
N ARG A 18 -2.61 6.43 0.21
CA ARG A 18 -3.81 6.24 -0.61
C ARG A 18 -4.88 5.45 0.14
N ALA A 19 -4.53 4.32 0.75
CA ALA A 19 -5.47 3.50 1.52
C ALA A 19 -6.10 4.26 2.69
N VAL A 20 -5.28 4.98 3.47
CA VAL A 20 -5.74 5.82 4.59
C VAL A 20 -6.67 6.93 4.10
N LEU A 21 -6.30 7.66 3.04
CA LEU A 21 -7.12 8.73 2.48
C LEU A 21 -8.44 8.21 1.93
N THR A 22 -8.43 7.07 1.23
CA THR A 22 -9.65 6.44 0.72
C THR A 22 -10.60 6.08 1.86
N LEU A 23 -10.13 5.41 2.91
CA LEU A 23 -10.97 5.08 4.07
C LEU A 23 -11.51 6.35 4.74
N HIS A 24 -10.65 7.35 4.94
CA HIS A 24 -11.05 8.61 5.56
C HIS A 24 -12.13 9.36 4.76
N LEU A 25 -12.00 9.42 3.43
CA LEU A 25 -12.99 10.07 2.55
C LEU A 25 -14.36 9.36 2.58
N HIS A 26 -14.38 8.05 2.84
CA HIS A 26 -15.62 7.28 2.98
C HIS A 26 -16.18 7.30 4.41
N GLY A 27 -15.54 8.03 5.34
CA GLY A 27 -15.97 8.09 6.75
C GLY A 27 -15.68 6.82 7.54
N GLU A 28 -14.83 5.94 7.03
CA GLU A 28 -14.43 4.71 7.71
C GLU A 28 -13.46 5.02 8.87
N ALA A 29 -13.66 4.36 10.01
CA ALA A 29 -12.69 4.40 11.09
C ALA A 29 -11.36 3.78 10.65
N LEU A 30 -10.25 4.47 10.92
CA LEU A 30 -8.92 4.00 10.55
C LEU A 30 -8.44 2.95 11.57
N SER A 31 -8.15 1.74 11.08
CA SER A 31 -7.44 0.70 11.82
C SER A 31 -6.41 0.05 10.91
N SER A 32 -5.36 -0.54 11.49
CA SER A 32 -4.35 -1.28 10.72
C SER A 32 -4.98 -2.36 9.84
N ASP A 33 -5.91 -3.14 10.38
CA ASP A 33 -6.61 -4.20 9.63
C ASP A 33 -7.36 -3.67 8.41
N LYS A 34 -8.06 -2.53 8.56
CA LYS A 34 -8.81 -1.92 7.45
C LYS A 34 -7.91 -1.32 6.39
N VAL A 35 -6.82 -0.66 6.80
CA VAL A 35 -5.82 -0.13 5.86
C VAL A 35 -5.17 -1.29 5.12
N SER A 36 -4.79 -2.37 5.80
CA SER A 36 -4.22 -3.58 5.19
C SER A 36 -5.19 -4.24 4.20
N SER A 37 -6.47 -4.36 4.57
CA SER A 37 -7.51 -4.88 3.68
C SER A 37 -7.70 -4.00 2.44
N MET A 38 -7.68 -2.67 2.59
CA MET A 38 -7.80 -1.73 1.47
C MET A 38 -6.59 -1.84 0.51
N ILE A 39 -5.38 -2.00 1.06
CA ILE A 39 -4.17 -2.23 0.25
C ILE A 39 -4.26 -3.55 -0.53
N ALA A 40 -4.80 -4.61 0.09
CA ALA A 40 -5.02 -5.89 -0.60
C ALA A 40 -5.97 -5.73 -1.80
N CYS A 41 -7.04 -4.94 -1.68
CA CYS A 41 -7.92 -4.63 -2.81
C CYS A 41 -7.19 -3.95 -3.96
N TYR A 42 -6.26 -3.03 -3.68
CA TYR A 42 -5.44 -2.40 -4.73
C TYR A 42 -4.55 -3.39 -5.46
N ALA A 43 -4.00 -4.38 -4.73
CA ALA A 43 -3.18 -5.42 -5.33
C ALA A 43 -3.96 -6.36 -6.25
N GLU A 44 -5.25 -6.59 -5.97
CA GLU A 44 -6.14 -7.42 -6.79
C GLU A 44 -6.62 -6.71 -8.06
N GLU A 45 -6.68 -5.37 -8.06
CA GLU A 45 -7.12 -4.56 -9.19
C GLU A 45 -6.01 -4.35 -10.25
N GLU A 46 -4.74 -4.50 -9.89
CA GLU A 46 -3.59 -4.31 -10.78
C GLU A 46 -3.28 -5.59 -11.59
N PRO A 47 -2.81 -5.45 -12.85
CA PRO A 47 -2.47 -6.61 -13.68
C PRO A 47 -1.31 -7.40 -13.07
N VAL A 48 -1.52 -8.71 -12.91
CA VAL A 48 -0.63 -9.69 -12.25
C VAL A 48 0.80 -9.75 -12.83
N SER A 49 1.06 -9.14 -13.99
CA SER A 49 2.37 -9.19 -14.66
C SER A 49 3.45 -8.29 -14.05
N ASP A 50 3.13 -7.51 -13.01
CA ASP A 50 4.05 -6.57 -12.37
C ASP A 50 4.47 -7.05 -10.97
N ASP A 51 5.41 -8.00 -10.94
CA ASP A 51 5.96 -8.62 -9.72
C ASP A 51 6.56 -7.58 -8.75
N ASP A 52 7.11 -6.48 -9.27
CA ASP A 52 7.67 -5.40 -8.46
C ASP A 52 6.58 -4.63 -7.72
N HIS A 53 5.44 -4.35 -8.38
CA HIS A 53 4.27 -3.76 -7.71
C HIS A 53 3.66 -4.68 -6.67
N GLN A 54 3.53 -5.99 -6.95
CA GLN A 54 3.05 -6.95 -5.95
C GLN A 54 3.92 -6.96 -4.69
N ARG A 55 5.25 -6.85 -4.88
CA ARG A 55 6.19 -6.75 -3.76
C ARG A 55 6.01 -5.46 -2.95
N LEU A 56 5.75 -4.33 -3.60
CA LEU A 56 5.47 -3.06 -2.91
C LEU A 56 4.20 -3.14 -2.06
N TYR A 57 3.13 -3.75 -2.56
CA TYR A 57 1.90 -3.97 -1.79
C TYR A 57 2.13 -4.87 -0.57
N ALA A 58 2.87 -5.96 -0.72
CA ALA A 58 3.22 -6.85 0.39
C ALA A 58 4.04 -6.12 1.47
N LEU A 59 5.01 -5.29 1.07
CA LEU A 59 5.80 -4.48 2.00
C LEU A 59 4.94 -3.41 2.70
N ALA A 60 3.99 -2.80 2.00
CA ALA A 60 3.06 -1.84 2.58
C ALA A 60 2.17 -2.48 3.66
N ILE A 61 1.66 -3.68 3.42
CA ILE A 61 0.90 -4.45 4.43
C ILE A 61 1.80 -4.81 5.62
N GLN A 62 3.03 -5.24 5.38
CA GLN A 62 3.97 -5.59 6.45
C GLN A 62 4.28 -4.42 7.38
N MET A 63 4.31 -3.19 6.88
CA MET A 63 4.53 -1.99 7.71
C MET A 63 3.40 -1.70 8.70
N LEU A 64 2.21 -2.27 8.48
CA LEU A 64 1.03 -2.06 9.31
C LEU A 64 0.88 -3.13 10.42
N SER A 65 1.71 -4.19 10.37
CA SER A 65 1.70 -5.32 11.30
C SER A 65 2.39 -5.01 12.64
#